data_AF-A0A239B5R4-F1
#
_entry.id   AF-A0A239B5R4-F1
#
_cell.length_a   1.000
_cell.length_b   1.000
_cell.length_c   1.000
_cell.angle_alpha   90.00
_cell.angle_beta   90.00
_cell.angle_gamma   90.00
#
_symmetry.space_group_name_H-M   'P 1'
#
loop_
_entity.id
_entity.type
_entity.pdbx_description
1 polymer ?
#
loop_
_entity_poly.entity_id
_entity_poly.type
_entity_poly.pdbx_seq_one_letter_code
_entity_poly.pdbx_strand_id
1 'polypeptide(L)'
;MKILSLAAALTLAASAALSDPMWFKSVSNGGNCADCGWTIAEGEITKDTPDIFRAFLAEHPWVREIVFHSPGGNLGAALELGRIIRENELSTGIGRAEGGSGPWYVMTKGGICNSACAFAFLAGGARTAYEDPDKGFAPRTGTLGMHQFFTPNGQEIPTAQTQQIMGQVLLYVLEMGINAEILSIASKTPADAMHVFSSGELAALGILTAGSTSPVQLRVAEGGLSLYWTDISESGAPIRDGRLRCSEALKGWELQVRQFDNAHASTGFDPNDPKNARVSVGQTSAPLTPDDILLLIEDGDDHLLTIRVPQDLRAFPGQTFGFHTNTLRNFQDVLSASLTLPDADTMDVLTRACGD
;
A
#
# COMPACT_ATOMS: atom_id res chain seq x y z
N MET A 1 44.29 23.47 -25.35
CA MET A 1 44.18 22.07 -25.80
C MET A 1 43.20 21.38 -24.86
N LYS A 2 41.97 21.12 -25.31
CA LYS A 2 40.90 20.49 -24.51
C LYS A 2 41.22 18.99 -24.41
N ILE A 3 41.29 18.44 -23.20
CA ILE A 3 41.40 16.99 -22.99
C ILE A 3 39.99 16.50 -22.66
N LEU A 4 39.47 15.62 -23.53
CA LEU A 4 38.13 15.05 -23.47
C LEU A 4 37.97 14.16 -22.24
N SER A 5 36.86 14.36 -21.52
CA SER A 5 36.30 13.43 -20.54
C SER A 5 35.72 12.21 -21.27
N LEU A 6 36.24 11.02 -20.99
CA LEU A 6 35.62 9.76 -21.43
C LEU A 6 34.75 9.24 -20.27
N ALA A 7 33.44 9.49 -20.34
CA ALA A 7 32.48 8.81 -19.48
C ALA A 7 32.25 7.41 -20.05
N ALA A 8 32.85 6.40 -19.43
CA ALA A 8 32.61 5.00 -19.77
C ALA A 8 31.30 4.55 -19.10
N ALA A 9 30.23 4.45 -19.89
CA ALA A 9 28.99 3.81 -19.48
C ALA A 9 29.25 2.31 -19.34
N LEU A 10 29.33 1.82 -18.10
CA LEU A 10 29.54 0.41 -17.80
C LEU A 10 28.18 -0.32 -17.93
N THR A 11 27.99 -1.02 -19.05
CA THR A 11 26.79 -1.85 -19.27
C THR A 11 26.91 -3.15 -18.48
N LEU A 12 26.04 -3.30 -17.47
CA LEU A 12 25.86 -4.48 -16.63
C LEU A 12 24.65 -5.28 -17.15
N ALA A 13 24.85 -6.54 -17.55
CA ALA A 13 23.79 -7.49 -17.89
C ALA A 13 24.02 -8.77 -17.10
N ALA A 14 23.01 -9.26 -16.38
CA ALA A 14 23.11 -10.42 -15.50
C ALA A 14 22.84 -11.73 -16.26
N SER A 15 23.61 -12.78 -15.99
CA SER A 15 23.24 -14.16 -16.36
C SER A 15 22.43 -14.78 -15.22
N ALA A 16 21.16 -14.38 -15.10
CA ALA A 16 20.11 -15.30 -14.65
C ALA A 16 19.68 -16.12 -15.87
N ALA A 17 18.99 -17.26 -15.73
CA ALA A 17 18.31 -17.88 -16.86
C ALA A 17 17.53 -16.78 -17.59
N LEU A 18 17.95 -16.44 -18.83
CA LEU A 18 17.65 -15.15 -19.48
C LEU A 18 16.15 -14.87 -19.40
N SER A 19 15.77 -14.09 -18.40
CA SER A 19 14.44 -13.53 -18.33
C SER A 19 14.39 -12.55 -19.48
N ASP A 20 13.30 -12.58 -20.24
CA ASP A 20 13.12 -11.60 -21.32
C ASP A 20 13.27 -10.17 -20.76
N PRO A 21 13.79 -9.21 -21.55
CA PRO A 21 13.85 -7.81 -21.16
C PRO A 21 12.49 -7.31 -20.68
N MET A 22 12.51 -6.44 -19.66
CA MET A 22 11.28 -5.94 -19.05
C MET A 22 10.39 -5.27 -20.10
N TRP A 23 9.14 -5.72 -20.16
CA TRP A 23 8.10 -5.16 -21.01
C TRP A 23 6.93 -4.65 -20.17
N PHE A 24 6.17 -3.73 -20.76
CA PHE A 24 5.01 -3.10 -20.12
C PHE A 24 3.75 -3.34 -20.92
N LYS A 25 2.63 -3.55 -20.22
CA LYS A 25 1.30 -3.64 -20.84
C LYS A 25 0.21 -3.20 -19.88
N SER A 26 -0.64 -2.28 -20.32
CA SER A 26 -1.89 -1.98 -19.64
C SER A 26 -2.88 -3.10 -19.89
N VAL A 27 -3.44 -3.68 -18.83
CA VAL A 27 -4.39 -4.79 -18.89
C VAL A 27 -5.56 -4.55 -17.93
N SER A 28 -6.61 -5.36 -18.04
CA SER A 28 -7.76 -5.34 -17.15
C SER A 28 -8.36 -6.73 -16.98
N ASN A 29 -9.07 -6.97 -15.87
CA ASN A 29 -9.87 -8.17 -15.65
C ASN A 29 -11.27 -8.11 -16.32
N GLY A 30 -11.62 -7.00 -16.98
CA GLY A 30 -12.90 -6.81 -17.67
C GLY A 30 -14.06 -6.37 -16.80
N GLY A 31 -13.82 -6.10 -15.52
CA GLY A 31 -14.80 -5.46 -14.65
C GLY A 31 -14.92 -3.96 -14.92
N ASN A 32 -16.06 -3.39 -14.54
CA ASN A 32 -16.33 -1.95 -14.62
C ASN A 32 -16.01 -1.28 -13.27
N CYS A 33 -14.73 -1.25 -12.90
CA CYS A 33 -14.23 -0.64 -11.66
C CYS A 33 -12.91 0.11 -11.90
N ALA A 34 -12.59 1.09 -11.05
CA ALA A 34 -11.41 1.94 -11.23
C ALA A 34 -10.07 1.18 -11.05
N ASP A 35 -10.10 0.13 -10.23
CA ASP A 35 -9.00 -0.78 -9.87
C ASP A 35 -9.01 -2.10 -10.69
N CYS A 36 -9.91 -2.21 -11.67
CA CYS A 36 -10.02 -3.37 -12.55
C CYS A 36 -8.90 -3.42 -13.61
N GLY A 37 -8.06 -2.38 -13.71
CA GLY A 37 -6.97 -2.27 -14.67
C GLY A 37 -5.64 -1.94 -14.00
N TRP A 38 -4.55 -2.50 -14.52
CA TRP A 38 -3.19 -2.31 -14.01
C TRP A 38 -2.17 -2.39 -15.15
N THR A 39 -0.93 -1.97 -14.90
CA THR A 39 0.18 -2.18 -15.84
C THR A 39 1.04 -3.35 -15.39
N ILE A 40 1.24 -4.33 -16.27
CA ILE A 40 2.23 -5.38 -16.05
C ILE A 40 3.62 -4.79 -16.29
N ALA A 41 4.57 -5.07 -15.41
CA ALA A 41 6.00 -4.87 -15.61
C ALA A 41 6.74 -6.18 -15.35
N GLU A 42 6.97 -6.93 -16.41
CA GLU A 42 7.50 -8.29 -16.32
C GLU A 42 8.80 -8.43 -17.10
N GLY A 43 9.79 -9.07 -16.49
CA GLY A 43 11.09 -9.34 -17.10
C GLY A 43 12.29 -8.73 -16.37
N GLU A 44 13.48 -8.86 -16.97
CA GLU A 44 14.73 -8.28 -16.44
C GLU A 44 14.77 -6.76 -16.67
N ILE A 45 15.10 -5.99 -15.64
CA ILE A 45 15.36 -4.56 -15.78
C ILE A 45 16.68 -4.38 -16.52
N THR A 46 16.62 -3.95 -17.77
CA THR A 46 17.80 -3.66 -18.59
C THR A 46 18.10 -2.16 -18.57
N LYS A 47 19.24 -1.78 -19.14
CA LYS A 47 19.60 -0.36 -19.33
C LYS A 47 18.58 0.44 -20.15
N ASP A 48 17.81 -0.23 -21.01
CA ASP A 48 16.87 0.42 -21.93
C ASP A 48 15.44 0.47 -21.34
N THR A 49 15.20 -0.23 -20.23
CA THR A 49 13.89 -0.30 -19.57
C THR A 49 13.32 1.08 -19.18
N PRO A 50 14.09 2.05 -18.65
CA PRO A 50 13.57 3.39 -18.35
C PRO A 50 12.99 4.12 -19.58
N ASP A 51 13.70 4.08 -20.71
CA ASP A 51 13.25 4.74 -21.94
C ASP A 51 12.00 4.07 -22.53
N ILE A 52 11.95 2.73 -22.50
CA ILE A 52 10.76 1.96 -22.87
C ILE A 52 9.57 2.36 -22.00
N PHE A 53 9.78 2.52 -20.69
CA PHE A 53 8.72 2.92 -19.77
C PHE A 53 8.24 4.36 -20.01
N ARG A 54 9.14 5.31 -20.28
CA ARG A 54 8.75 6.68 -20.67
C ARG A 54 7.89 6.70 -21.92
N ALA A 55 8.28 5.92 -22.95
CA ALA A 55 7.49 5.79 -24.17
C ALA A 55 6.11 5.17 -23.88
N PHE A 56 6.06 4.14 -23.05
CA PHE A 56 4.81 3.50 -22.64
C PHE A 56 3.86 4.49 -21.93
N LEU A 57 4.35 5.29 -20.98
CA LEU A 57 3.55 6.29 -20.27
C LEU A 57 3.05 7.42 -21.19
N ALA A 58 3.85 7.81 -22.20
CA ALA A 58 3.42 8.79 -23.19
C ALA A 58 2.22 8.30 -24.02
N GLU A 59 2.15 6.99 -24.29
CA GLU A 59 1.02 6.35 -24.97
C GLU A 59 -0.16 6.04 -24.04
N HIS A 60 0.09 5.89 -22.73
CA HIS A 60 -0.89 5.48 -21.72
C HIS A 60 -0.93 6.44 -20.52
N PRO A 61 -1.28 7.73 -20.69
CA PRO A 61 -1.24 8.75 -19.62
C PRO A 61 -2.25 8.53 -18.48
N TRP A 62 -3.17 7.56 -18.63
CA TRP A 62 -4.13 7.17 -17.60
C TRP A 62 -3.62 6.09 -16.65
N VAL A 63 -2.44 5.51 -16.91
CA VAL A 63 -1.85 4.49 -16.04
C VAL A 63 -1.60 5.10 -14.65
N ARG A 64 -2.08 4.41 -13.62
CA ARG A 64 -1.90 4.79 -12.20
C ARG A 64 -1.12 3.77 -11.40
N GLU A 65 -0.92 2.58 -11.95
CA GLU A 65 -0.29 1.48 -11.25
C GLU A 65 0.61 0.66 -12.17
N ILE A 66 1.72 0.20 -11.61
CA ILE A 66 2.65 -0.78 -12.17
C ILE A 66 2.78 -2.00 -11.24
N VAL A 67 2.66 -3.21 -11.78
CA VAL A 67 2.75 -4.47 -11.04
C VAL A 67 3.96 -5.26 -11.52
N PHE A 68 4.92 -5.47 -10.64
CA PHE A 68 6.19 -6.11 -10.94
C PHE A 68 6.15 -7.63 -10.83
N HIS A 69 6.66 -8.28 -11.86
CA HIS A 69 7.15 -9.66 -11.85
C HIS A 69 8.57 -9.69 -12.44
N SER A 70 9.59 -9.48 -11.60
CA SER A 70 10.96 -9.29 -12.09
C SER A 70 12.01 -9.94 -11.18
N PRO A 71 13.02 -10.63 -11.76
CA PRO A 71 14.17 -11.12 -11.02
C PRO A 71 15.16 -10.02 -10.63
N GLY A 72 14.96 -8.78 -11.10
CA GLY A 72 15.90 -7.67 -10.95
C GLY A 72 16.61 -7.36 -12.26
N GLY A 73 17.90 -7.03 -12.19
CA GLY A 73 18.70 -6.64 -13.35
C GLY A 73 19.64 -5.48 -13.05
N ASN A 74 19.69 -4.50 -13.95
CA ASN A 74 20.56 -3.35 -13.86
C ASN A 74 20.12 -2.37 -12.75
N LEU A 75 20.97 -2.20 -11.72
CA LEU A 75 20.69 -1.32 -10.58
C LEU A 75 20.45 0.13 -11.01
N GLY A 76 21.31 0.71 -11.86
CA GLY A 76 21.18 2.09 -12.29
C GLY A 76 19.87 2.35 -13.02
N ALA A 77 19.48 1.45 -13.92
CA ALA A 77 18.22 1.51 -14.63
C ALA A 77 17.02 1.32 -13.70
N ALA A 78 17.11 0.48 -12.67
CA ALA A 78 16.03 0.33 -11.69
C ALA A 78 15.82 1.59 -10.84
N LEU A 79 16.90 2.28 -10.44
CA LEU A 79 16.81 3.56 -9.74
C LEU A 79 16.20 4.64 -10.64
N GLU A 80 16.55 4.67 -11.92
CA GLU A 80 15.96 5.60 -12.88
C GLU A 80 14.48 5.28 -13.14
N LEU A 81 14.14 4.01 -13.36
CA LEU A 81 12.76 3.54 -13.47
C LEU A 81 11.93 3.96 -12.25
N GLY A 82 12.49 3.78 -11.06
CA GLY A 82 11.87 4.24 -9.82
C GLY A 82 11.64 5.76 -9.79
N ARG A 83 12.59 6.58 -10.20
CA ARG A 83 12.36 8.04 -10.30
C ARG A 83 11.25 8.38 -11.28
N ILE A 84 11.17 7.70 -12.42
CA ILE A 84 10.06 7.88 -13.38
C ILE A 84 8.72 7.53 -12.71
N ILE A 85 8.66 6.42 -11.98
CA ILE A 85 7.47 6.00 -11.22
C ILE A 85 7.06 7.08 -10.21
N ARG A 86 8.01 7.59 -9.42
CA ARG A 86 7.75 8.62 -8.40
C ARG A 86 7.33 9.95 -9.00
N GLU A 87 7.99 10.40 -10.07
CA GLU A 87 7.67 11.63 -10.80
C GLU A 87 6.26 11.62 -11.41
N ASN A 88 5.76 10.43 -11.77
CA ASN A 88 4.42 10.24 -12.33
C ASN A 88 3.38 9.79 -11.29
N GLU A 89 3.73 9.83 -9.99
CA GLU A 89 2.85 9.49 -8.87
C GLU A 89 2.19 8.10 -8.99
N LEU A 90 2.91 7.14 -9.55
CA LEU A 90 2.38 5.79 -9.78
C LEU A 90 2.45 4.93 -8.50
N SER A 91 1.44 4.08 -8.32
CA SER A 91 1.46 2.99 -7.36
C SER A 91 2.26 1.81 -7.90
N THR A 92 2.91 1.07 -7.01
CA THR A 92 3.67 -0.14 -7.36
C THR A 92 3.11 -1.35 -6.61
N GLY A 93 2.87 -2.44 -7.34
CA GLY A 93 2.48 -3.74 -6.82
C GLY A 93 3.54 -4.80 -7.10
N ILE A 94 3.47 -5.93 -6.39
CA ILE A 94 4.16 -7.17 -6.77
C ILE A 94 3.10 -8.24 -7.03
N GLY A 95 3.15 -8.83 -8.22
CA GLY A 95 2.14 -9.79 -8.66
C GLY A 95 2.54 -10.40 -9.99
N ARG A 96 1.88 -11.49 -10.38
CA ARG A 96 2.03 -12.12 -11.68
C ARG A 96 0.69 -12.06 -12.39
N ALA A 97 0.68 -11.75 -13.68
CA ALA A 97 -0.54 -11.63 -14.46
C ALA A 97 -0.50 -12.59 -15.65
N GLU A 98 -1.58 -13.34 -15.86
CA GLU A 98 -1.68 -14.24 -17.00
C GLU A 98 -2.93 -13.93 -17.83
N GLY A 99 -2.89 -14.31 -19.10
CA GLY A 99 -4.04 -14.15 -20.00
C GLY A 99 -5.21 -15.01 -19.50
N GLY A 100 -6.35 -14.36 -19.27
CA GLY A 100 -7.60 -15.01 -18.91
C GLY A 100 -8.46 -15.31 -20.13
N SER A 101 -9.78 -15.38 -19.92
CA SER A 101 -10.74 -15.58 -21.00
C SER A 101 -10.88 -14.31 -21.86
N GLY A 102 -10.61 -14.42 -23.17
CA GLY A 102 -10.75 -13.28 -24.09
C GLY A 102 -9.61 -12.26 -23.96
N PRO A 103 -9.89 -10.94 -24.00
CA PRO A 103 -8.84 -9.91 -23.90
C PRO A 103 -8.39 -9.63 -22.46
N TRP A 104 -8.96 -10.33 -21.47
CA TRP A 104 -8.80 -10.04 -20.05
C TRP A 104 -7.60 -10.75 -19.45
N TYR A 105 -7.09 -10.20 -18.35
CA TYR A 105 -6.00 -10.75 -17.57
C TYR A 105 -6.47 -11.10 -16.17
N VAL A 106 -5.78 -12.04 -15.54
CA VAL A 106 -6.04 -12.47 -14.16
C VAL A 106 -4.75 -12.41 -13.37
N MET A 107 -4.82 -11.88 -12.14
CA MET A 107 -3.73 -11.94 -11.18
C MET A 107 -3.57 -13.38 -10.67
N THR A 108 -2.35 -13.90 -10.78
CA THR A 108 -1.97 -15.23 -10.31
C THR A 108 -0.96 -15.13 -9.17
N LYS A 109 -0.82 -16.25 -8.45
CA LYS A 109 0.12 -16.32 -7.34
C LYS A 109 1.57 -16.41 -7.85
N GLY A 110 2.53 -16.03 -7.00
CA GLY A 110 3.96 -16.14 -7.29
C GLY A 110 4.59 -14.95 -8.00
N GLY A 111 4.08 -13.73 -7.77
CA GLY A 111 4.79 -12.50 -8.12
C GLY A 111 6.13 -12.41 -7.39
N ILE A 112 7.16 -11.88 -8.05
CA ILE A 112 8.48 -11.68 -7.44
C ILE A 112 8.99 -10.30 -7.84
N CYS A 113 9.71 -9.65 -6.93
CA CYS A 113 10.47 -8.44 -7.22
C CYS A 113 11.78 -8.52 -6.45
N ASN A 114 12.80 -9.05 -7.13
CA ASN A 114 14.07 -9.37 -6.51
C ASN A 114 15.16 -8.37 -6.92
N SER A 115 16.20 -8.26 -6.09
CA SER A 115 17.43 -7.53 -6.41
C SER A 115 17.13 -6.08 -6.84
N ALA A 116 17.59 -5.66 -8.02
CA ALA A 116 17.35 -4.32 -8.56
C ALA A 116 15.85 -3.95 -8.64
N CYS A 117 14.96 -4.90 -8.90
CA CYS A 117 13.50 -4.63 -8.97
C CYS A 117 13.00 -4.00 -7.68
N ALA A 118 13.50 -4.49 -6.54
CA ALA A 118 13.03 -4.03 -5.25
C ALA A 118 13.22 -2.51 -5.10
N PHE A 119 14.30 -1.93 -5.65
CA PHE A 119 14.48 -0.48 -5.64
C PHE A 119 13.48 0.28 -6.51
N ALA A 120 13.12 -0.24 -7.70
CA ALA A 120 12.07 0.37 -8.52
C ALA A 120 10.71 0.33 -7.81
N PHE A 121 10.39 -0.80 -7.14
CA PHE A 121 9.19 -0.95 -6.32
C PHE A 121 9.13 0.06 -5.17
N LEU A 122 10.24 0.37 -4.49
CA LEU A 122 10.25 1.35 -3.39
C LEU A 122 9.77 2.75 -3.81
N ALA A 123 9.80 3.07 -5.10
CA ALA A 123 9.42 4.39 -5.59
C ALA A 123 7.92 4.66 -5.65
N GLY A 124 7.08 3.62 -5.55
CA GLY A 124 5.64 3.79 -5.60
C GLY A 124 5.12 4.76 -4.54
N GLY A 125 4.19 5.63 -4.95
CA GLY A 125 3.40 6.46 -4.02
C GLY A 125 2.65 5.57 -3.03
N ALA A 126 1.99 4.55 -3.56
CA ALA A 126 1.60 3.36 -2.82
C ALA A 126 2.33 2.08 -3.24
N ARG A 127 2.45 1.13 -2.31
CA ARG A 127 3.30 -0.06 -2.38
C ARG A 127 2.58 -1.26 -1.80
N THR A 128 2.20 -2.20 -2.67
CA THR A 128 1.47 -3.43 -2.31
C THR A 128 2.27 -4.68 -2.67
N ALA A 129 2.41 -5.63 -1.74
CA ALA A 129 3.17 -6.87 -1.98
C ALA A 129 2.50 -8.15 -1.46
N TYR A 130 1.49 -8.06 -0.61
CA TYR A 130 0.86 -9.23 0.03
C TYR A 130 -0.66 -9.25 -0.11
N GLU A 131 -1.22 -10.46 -0.08
CA GLU A 131 -2.63 -10.69 0.24
C GLU A 131 -2.89 -10.31 1.70
N ASP A 132 -3.94 -9.55 1.92
CA ASP A 132 -4.80 -9.78 3.08
C ASP A 132 -5.70 -10.98 2.71
N PRO A 133 -5.54 -12.16 3.35
CA PRO A 133 -6.34 -13.34 3.05
C PRO A 133 -7.85 -13.13 3.25
N ASP A 134 -8.26 -12.05 3.92
CA ASP A 134 -9.66 -11.71 4.17
C ASP A 134 -10.23 -10.67 3.17
N LYS A 135 -9.45 -10.15 2.21
CA LYS A 135 -9.84 -9.05 1.27
C LYS A 135 -9.89 -9.38 -0.24
N GLY A 136 -10.45 -10.53 -0.62
CA GLY A 136 -11.24 -10.67 -1.87
C GLY A 136 -10.60 -10.60 -3.28
N PHE A 137 -11.15 -11.44 -4.16
CA PHE A 137 -11.15 -11.55 -5.63
C PHE A 137 -9.86 -11.60 -6.49
N ALA A 138 -8.70 -11.11 -6.06
CA ALA A 138 -7.47 -11.23 -6.86
C ALA A 138 -6.21 -11.37 -5.97
N PRO A 139 -5.61 -12.57 -5.86
CA PRO A 139 -4.52 -12.82 -4.95
C PRO A 139 -3.22 -12.14 -5.43
N ARG A 140 -2.90 -10.93 -4.92
CA ARG A 140 -1.57 -10.34 -5.10
C ARG A 140 -0.60 -10.97 -4.12
N THR A 141 -0.13 -12.18 -4.43
CA THR A 141 0.97 -12.79 -3.67
C THR A 141 2.28 -12.43 -4.35
N GLY A 142 2.95 -11.42 -3.82
CA GLY A 142 4.29 -11.02 -4.22
C GLY A 142 5.32 -11.38 -3.16
N THR A 143 6.56 -11.57 -3.58
CA THR A 143 7.72 -11.59 -2.67
C THR A 143 8.68 -10.50 -3.07
N LEU A 144 9.16 -9.74 -2.09
CA LEU A 144 10.24 -8.78 -2.26
C LEU A 144 11.51 -9.41 -1.73
N GLY A 145 12.57 -9.40 -2.53
CA GLY A 145 13.85 -10.00 -2.18
C GLY A 145 15.01 -9.06 -2.45
N MET A 146 15.99 -9.01 -1.54
CA MET A 146 17.23 -8.24 -1.73
C MET A 146 18.48 -9.04 -1.38
N HIS A 147 19.58 -8.67 -2.04
CA HIS A 147 20.93 -9.11 -1.73
C HIS A 147 21.95 -8.01 -2.08
N GLN A 148 23.23 -8.22 -1.76
CA GLN A 148 24.29 -7.26 -2.09
C GLN A 148 24.42 -7.09 -3.60
N PHE A 149 24.67 -5.87 -4.09
CA PHE A 149 24.98 -5.70 -5.51
C PHE A 149 26.33 -6.35 -5.86
N PHE A 150 26.43 -6.85 -7.09
CA PHE A 150 27.61 -7.55 -7.59
C PHE A 150 27.81 -7.20 -9.07
N THR A 151 29.02 -7.46 -9.58
CA THR A 151 29.24 -7.37 -11.03
C THR A 151 28.80 -8.67 -11.69
N PRO A 152 28.17 -8.66 -12.87
CA PRO A 152 27.71 -9.88 -13.53
C PRO A 152 28.78 -10.95 -13.75
N ASN A 153 30.04 -10.54 -13.89
CA ASN A 153 31.19 -11.43 -14.09
C ASN A 153 31.79 -11.93 -12.77
N GLY A 154 31.19 -11.61 -11.62
CA GLY A 154 31.69 -11.95 -10.29
C GLY A 154 32.99 -11.22 -9.89
N GLN A 155 33.40 -10.22 -10.66
CA GLN A 155 34.55 -9.39 -10.32
C GLN A 155 34.26 -8.53 -9.10
N GLU A 156 35.27 -8.39 -8.25
CA GLU A 156 35.22 -7.51 -7.09
C GLU A 156 35.00 -6.05 -7.54
N ILE A 157 34.06 -5.37 -6.89
CA ILE A 157 33.84 -3.94 -7.09
C ILE A 157 34.87 -3.20 -6.22
N PRO A 158 35.73 -2.34 -6.80
CA PRO A 158 36.66 -1.53 -6.02
C PRO A 158 35.97 -0.81 -4.86
N THR A 159 36.58 -0.83 -3.68
CA THR A 159 35.98 -0.29 -2.44
C THR A 159 35.50 1.17 -2.57
N ALA A 160 36.24 2.01 -3.28
CA ALA A 160 35.84 3.39 -3.56
C ALA A 160 34.55 3.48 -4.39
N GLN A 161 34.37 2.59 -5.39
CA GLN A 161 33.14 2.53 -6.19
C GLN A 161 31.99 1.96 -5.38
N THR A 162 32.21 0.92 -4.57
CA THR A 162 31.22 0.39 -3.63
C THR A 162 30.70 1.47 -2.69
N GLN A 163 31.58 2.29 -2.12
CA GLN A 163 31.19 3.41 -1.24
C GLN A 163 30.34 4.45 -1.97
N GLN A 164 30.69 4.78 -3.22
CA GLN A 164 29.90 5.71 -4.03
C GLN A 164 28.51 5.16 -4.35
N ILE A 165 28.43 3.89 -4.76
CA ILE A 165 27.16 3.21 -5.04
C ILE A 165 26.29 3.15 -3.78
N MET A 166 26.85 2.73 -2.64
CA MET A 166 26.12 2.71 -1.37
C MET A 166 25.58 4.10 -0.99
N GLY A 167 26.37 5.15 -1.19
CA GLY A 167 25.94 6.52 -0.94
C GLY A 167 24.77 6.95 -1.83
N GLN A 168 24.82 6.64 -3.12
CA GLN A 168 23.73 6.95 -4.06
C GLN A 168 22.46 6.17 -3.76
N VAL A 169 22.58 4.89 -3.43
CA VAL A 169 21.45 4.03 -3.06
C VAL A 169 20.84 4.48 -1.74
N LEU A 170 21.65 4.87 -0.75
CA LEU A 170 21.16 5.45 0.51
C LEU A 170 20.32 6.71 0.26
N LEU A 171 20.82 7.64 -0.56
CA LEU A 171 20.07 8.85 -0.90
C LEU A 171 18.75 8.51 -1.59
N TYR A 172 18.75 7.56 -2.51
CA TYR A 172 17.53 7.10 -3.17
C TYR A 172 16.51 6.48 -2.19
N VAL A 173 16.95 5.60 -1.29
CA VAL A 173 16.06 4.98 -0.29
C VAL A 173 15.43 6.03 0.62
N LEU A 174 16.20 7.04 1.04
CA LEU A 174 15.70 8.16 1.82
C LEU A 174 14.74 9.04 1.02
N GLU A 175 15.06 9.32 -0.25
CA GLU A 175 14.19 10.05 -1.20
C GLU A 175 12.82 9.36 -1.35
N MET A 176 12.79 8.02 -1.33
CA MET A 176 11.56 7.25 -1.40
C MET A 176 10.80 7.14 -0.07
N GLY A 177 11.36 7.64 1.03
CA GLY A 177 10.73 7.63 2.36
C GLY A 177 10.82 6.28 3.08
N ILE A 178 11.86 5.50 2.80
CA ILE A 178 12.05 4.14 3.33
C ILE A 178 13.10 4.15 4.44
N ASN A 179 12.93 3.27 5.43
CA ASN A 179 13.95 3.07 6.45
C ASN A 179 15.25 2.54 5.82
N ALA A 180 16.36 3.26 6.05
CA ALA A 180 17.68 2.93 5.52
C ALA A 180 18.22 1.56 6.00
N GLU A 181 17.64 0.96 7.04
CA GLU A 181 17.98 -0.39 7.51
C GLU A 181 17.86 -1.46 6.40
N ILE A 182 16.99 -1.25 5.41
CA ILE A 182 16.88 -2.12 4.22
C ILE A 182 18.24 -2.34 3.54
N LEU A 183 19.12 -1.33 3.56
CA LEU A 183 20.45 -1.41 2.96
C LEU A 183 21.41 -2.25 3.78
N SER A 184 21.27 -2.26 5.11
CA SER A 184 22.03 -3.19 5.95
C SER A 184 21.63 -4.63 5.66
N ILE A 185 20.33 -4.90 5.43
CA ILE A 185 19.82 -6.24 5.14
C ILE A 185 20.33 -6.71 3.78
N ALA A 186 20.19 -5.86 2.75
CA ALA A 186 20.71 -6.15 1.41
C ALA A 186 22.22 -6.42 1.45
N SER A 187 23.01 -5.55 2.09
CA SER A 187 24.49 -5.64 2.11
C SER A 187 25.04 -6.85 2.88
N LYS A 188 24.27 -7.40 3.84
CA LYS A 188 24.67 -8.60 4.59
C LYS A 188 24.30 -9.89 3.89
N THR A 189 23.42 -9.82 2.89
CA THR A 189 22.95 -10.99 2.14
C THR A 189 23.89 -11.24 0.96
N PRO A 190 24.58 -12.39 0.89
CA PRO A 190 25.47 -12.75 -0.20
C PRO A 190 24.81 -12.68 -1.59
N ALA A 191 25.61 -12.43 -2.64
CA ALA A 191 25.10 -12.27 -4.00
C ALA A 191 24.43 -13.53 -4.59
N ASP A 192 24.76 -14.70 -4.06
CA ASP A 192 24.19 -16.00 -4.41
C ASP A 192 23.04 -16.44 -3.47
N ALA A 193 22.65 -15.57 -2.54
CA ALA A 193 21.53 -15.76 -1.64
C ALA A 193 20.46 -14.68 -1.86
N MET A 194 19.30 -14.85 -1.22
CA MET A 194 18.23 -13.86 -1.24
C MET A 194 17.63 -13.75 0.15
N HIS A 195 17.58 -12.54 0.70
CA HIS A 195 16.75 -12.25 1.85
C HIS A 195 15.37 -11.86 1.34
N VAL A 196 14.41 -12.77 1.51
CA VAL A 196 13.01 -12.51 1.21
C VAL A 196 12.36 -11.95 2.46
N PHE A 197 11.85 -10.73 2.36
CA PHE A 197 11.25 -10.04 3.50
C PHE A 197 9.90 -10.70 3.89
N SER A 198 9.61 -10.67 5.18
CA SER A 198 8.30 -10.94 5.75
C SER A 198 7.40 -9.70 5.76
N SER A 199 6.09 -9.89 5.92
CA SER A 199 5.14 -8.77 6.06
C SER A 199 5.47 -7.84 7.22
N GLY A 200 5.92 -8.40 8.36
CA GLY A 200 6.36 -7.62 9.52
C GLY A 200 7.60 -6.77 9.22
N GLU A 201 8.57 -7.31 8.50
CA GLU A 201 9.77 -6.56 8.08
C GLU A 201 9.41 -5.45 7.08
N LEU A 202 8.56 -5.74 6.09
CA LEU A 202 8.14 -4.70 5.14
C LEU A 202 7.37 -3.57 5.83
N ALA A 203 6.56 -3.87 6.84
CA ALA A 203 5.88 -2.84 7.65
C ALA A 203 6.86 -2.03 8.51
N ALA A 204 7.76 -2.70 9.25
CA ALA A 204 8.74 -2.05 10.12
C ALA A 204 9.72 -1.14 9.36
N LEU A 205 10.03 -1.49 8.11
CA LEU A 205 10.89 -0.70 7.23
C LEU A 205 10.15 0.42 6.49
N GLY A 206 8.82 0.53 6.66
CA GLY A 206 7.99 1.50 5.93
C GLY A 206 7.92 1.21 4.43
N ILE A 207 8.07 -0.05 4.03
CA ILE A 207 8.09 -0.50 2.62
C ILE A 207 6.69 -0.70 2.06
N LEU A 208 5.72 -1.16 2.86
CA LEU A 208 4.34 -1.25 2.41
C LEU A 208 3.56 0.00 2.78
N THR A 209 2.77 0.43 1.81
CA THR A 209 1.68 1.38 1.96
C THR A 209 0.44 0.68 1.44
N ALA A 210 0.08 -0.44 2.09
CA ALA A 210 -1.30 -0.92 2.02
C ALA A 210 -2.17 0.25 2.45
N GLY A 211 -3.21 0.63 1.67
CA GLY A 211 -4.06 1.82 1.88
C GLY A 211 -3.88 2.41 3.28
N SER A 212 -2.99 3.40 3.39
CA SER A 212 -2.31 3.62 4.66
C SER A 212 -3.25 4.36 5.58
N THR A 213 -3.64 3.73 6.68
CA THR A 213 -4.24 4.44 7.79
C THR A 213 -3.17 5.35 8.41
N SER A 214 -3.42 6.65 8.46
CA SER A 214 -2.55 7.60 9.13
C SER A 214 -2.39 7.21 10.62
N PRO A 215 -1.25 7.53 11.26
CA PRO A 215 -1.10 7.28 12.68
C PRO A 215 -2.25 7.90 13.46
N VAL A 216 -2.85 7.12 14.36
CA VAL A 216 -3.97 7.60 15.18
C VAL A 216 -3.52 8.82 15.99
N GLN A 217 -4.24 9.93 15.82
CA GLN A 217 -3.98 11.18 16.51
C GLN A 217 -5.00 11.37 17.63
N LEU A 218 -4.50 11.67 18.82
CA LEU A 218 -5.33 12.15 19.91
C LEU A 218 -5.54 13.66 19.77
N ARG A 219 -6.79 14.11 19.67
CA ARG A 219 -7.15 15.52 19.53
C ARG A 219 -8.22 15.92 20.53
N VAL A 220 -8.22 17.20 20.93
CA VAL A 220 -9.31 17.80 21.69
C VAL A 220 -10.40 18.23 20.71
N ALA A 221 -11.62 17.73 20.90
CA ALA A 221 -12.79 18.05 20.07
C ALA A 221 -14.07 17.85 20.88
N GLU A 222 -15.10 18.68 20.63
CA GLU A 222 -16.45 18.49 21.21
C GLU A 222 -16.42 18.25 22.73
N GLY A 223 -15.76 19.15 23.46
CA GLY A 223 -15.69 19.10 24.93
C GLY A 223 -14.81 17.99 25.53
N GLY A 224 -14.27 17.08 24.71
CA GLY A 224 -13.51 15.91 25.18
C GLY A 224 -12.28 15.56 24.34
N LEU A 225 -11.82 14.32 24.50
CA LEU A 225 -10.74 13.74 23.69
C LEU A 225 -11.29 12.75 22.66
N SER A 226 -10.72 12.83 21.45
CA SER A 226 -11.11 12.00 20.31
C SER A 226 -9.87 11.42 19.64
N LEU A 227 -9.98 10.17 19.19
CA LEU A 227 -9.03 9.53 18.30
C LEU A 227 -9.42 9.81 16.86
N TYR A 228 -8.46 10.23 16.05
CA TYR A 228 -8.64 10.51 14.62
C TYR A 228 -7.64 9.73 13.79
N TRP A 229 -8.11 9.18 12.67
CA TRP A 229 -7.26 8.57 11.64
C TRP A 229 -7.88 8.79 10.27
N THR A 230 -7.06 8.61 9.25
CA THR A 230 -7.46 8.77 7.85
C THR A 230 -6.94 7.57 7.08
N ASP A 231 -7.82 6.83 6.42
CA ASP A 231 -7.43 5.84 5.43
C ASP A 231 -7.09 6.57 4.13
N ILE A 232 -5.87 6.37 3.68
CA ILE A 232 -5.32 7.03 2.51
C ILE A 232 -5.32 6.04 1.36
N SER A 233 -5.73 6.52 0.19
CA SER A 233 -5.72 5.76 -1.05
C SER A 233 -4.31 5.42 -1.46
N GLU A 234 -4.26 4.52 -2.44
CA GLU A 234 -3.01 4.24 -3.13
C GLU A 234 -2.42 5.49 -3.81
N SER A 235 -3.25 6.46 -4.19
CA SER A 235 -2.82 7.75 -4.75
C SER A 235 -2.43 8.80 -3.70
N GLY A 236 -2.49 8.49 -2.40
CA GLY A 236 -2.21 9.46 -1.34
C GLY A 236 -3.38 10.39 -0.98
N ALA A 237 -4.54 10.24 -1.64
CA ALA A 237 -5.75 11.00 -1.33
C ALA A 237 -6.48 10.40 -0.13
N PRO A 238 -7.16 11.20 0.71
CA PRO A 238 -7.98 10.65 1.79
C PRO A 238 -9.16 9.88 1.17
N ILE A 239 -9.28 8.59 1.50
CA ILE A 239 -10.46 7.77 1.19
C ILE A 239 -11.48 7.94 2.29
N ARG A 240 -11.01 7.94 3.55
CA ARG A 240 -11.91 7.89 4.70
C ARG A 240 -11.30 8.52 5.92
N ASP A 241 -12.11 9.27 6.66
CA ASP A 241 -11.78 9.68 8.01
C ASP A 241 -12.56 8.86 9.02
N GLY A 242 -11.87 8.44 10.07
CA GLY A 242 -12.47 7.87 11.25
C GLY A 242 -12.23 8.75 12.47
N ARG A 243 -13.28 8.87 13.29
CA ARG A 243 -13.22 9.52 14.60
C ARG A 243 -13.89 8.64 15.63
N LEU A 244 -13.18 8.32 16.70
CA LEU A 244 -13.72 7.56 17.83
C LEU A 244 -13.59 8.40 19.12
N ARG A 245 -14.69 8.56 19.85
CA ARG A 245 -14.71 9.35 21.10
C ARG A 245 -15.64 8.74 22.15
N CYS A 246 -15.41 9.12 23.41
CA CYS A 246 -16.34 8.87 24.50
C CYS A 246 -17.37 10.02 24.56
N SER A 247 -18.66 9.70 24.65
CA SER A 247 -19.77 10.64 24.74
C SER A 247 -20.54 10.47 26.06
N GLU A 248 -20.78 11.58 26.76
CA GLU A 248 -21.56 11.59 28.00
C GLU A 248 -23.06 11.39 27.73
N ALA A 249 -23.57 12.02 26.66
CA ALA A 249 -24.95 11.91 26.22
C ALA A 249 -25.32 10.47 25.85
N LEU A 250 -24.41 9.75 25.17
CA LEU A 250 -24.61 8.35 24.81
C LEU A 250 -24.29 7.38 25.95
N LYS A 251 -23.63 7.85 27.02
CA LYS A 251 -23.06 7.01 28.10
C LYS A 251 -22.17 5.88 27.55
N GLY A 252 -21.36 6.20 26.53
CA GLY A 252 -20.64 5.20 25.77
C GLY A 252 -19.75 5.81 24.70
N TRP A 253 -19.52 5.06 23.62
CA TRP A 253 -18.61 5.45 22.56
C TRP A 253 -19.38 5.86 21.31
N GLU A 254 -18.92 6.92 20.65
CA GLU A 254 -19.39 7.37 19.35
C GLU A 254 -18.29 7.12 18.32
N LEU A 255 -18.66 6.50 17.19
CA LEU A 255 -17.83 6.40 16.01
C LEU A 255 -18.44 7.27 14.91
N GLN A 256 -17.62 8.13 14.32
CA GLN A 256 -17.95 8.83 13.08
C GLN A 256 -17.02 8.34 11.97
N VAL A 257 -17.60 8.06 10.81
CA VAL A 257 -16.91 7.62 9.61
C VAL A 257 -17.34 8.54 8.47
N ARG A 258 -16.37 9.19 7.83
CA ARG A 258 -16.59 9.99 6.63
C ARG A 258 -15.87 9.33 5.46
N GLN A 259 -16.58 9.00 4.39
CA GLN A 259 -16.04 8.50 3.14
C GLN A 259 -16.02 9.64 2.11
N PHE A 260 -14.90 9.80 1.41
CA PHE A 260 -14.69 10.82 0.38
C PHE A 260 -14.83 10.26 -1.05
N ASP A 261 -15.25 11.12 -1.99
CA ASP A 261 -15.16 11.00 -3.47
C ASP A 261 -15.34 9.58 -4.02
N ASN A 262 -16.55 9.05 -3.89
CA ASN A 262 -16.87 7.71 -4.35
C ASN A 262 -17.95 7.73 -5.44
N ALA A 263 -17.62 8.29 -6.61
CA ALA A 263 -18.50 8.44 -7.79
C ALA A 263 -19.15 7.12 -8.30
N HIS A 264 -18.80 5.96 -7.72
CA HIS A 264 -19.33 4.65 -8.07
C HIS A 264 -19.81 3.81 -6.87
N ALA A 265 -19.72 4.32 -5.63
CA ALA A 265 -20.26 3.62 -4.48
C ALA A 265 -21.74 3.95 -4.30
N SER A 266 -22.61 3.04 -4.74
CA SER A 266 -23.94 2.98 -4.12
C SER A 266 -23.72 2.61 -2.66
N THR A 267 -24.08 3.48 -1.71
CA THR A 267 -23.90 3.20 -0.27
C THR A 267 -24.52 1.87 0.12
N GLY A 268 -25.66 1.53 -0.49
CA GLY A 268 -26.53 0.36 -0.22
C GLY A 268 -26.62 -0.09 1.24
N PHE A 269 -26.28 0.83 2.14
CA PHE A 269 -26.37 0.77 3.57
C PHE A 269 -27.79 1.23 3.84
N ASP A 270 -28.69 0.27 4.05
CA ASP A 270 -30.00 0.58 4.58
C ASP A 270 -29.88 0.70 6.11
N PRO A 271 -30.00 1.91 6.70
CA PRO A 271 -29.94 2.10 8.14
C PRO A 271 -31.07 1.36 8.89
N ASN A 272 -32.13 0.94 8.19
CA ASN A 272 -33.26 0.24 8.78
C ASN A 272 -33.11 -1.28 8.77
N ASP A 273 -32.10 -1.83 8.11
CA ASP A 273 -31.83 -3.27 8.13
C ASP A 273 -30.65 -3.60 9.07
N PRO A 274 -30.92 -4.13 10.27
CA PRO A 274 -29.87 -4.49 11.23
C PRO A 274 -28.94 -5.61 10.74
N LYS A 275 -29.27 -6.26 9.61
CA LYS A 275 -28.37 -7.20 8.94
C LYS A 275 -27.29 -6.50 8.12
N ASN A 276 -27.25 -5.18 8.07
CA ASN A 276 -26.33 -4.46 7.18
C ASN A 276 -25.09 -3.87 7.86
N ALA A 277 -24.92 -3.94 9.18
CA ALA A 277 -23.68 -3.50 9.81
C ALA A 277 -23.38 -4.15 11.17
N ARG A 278 -22.10 -4.22 11.51
CA ARG A 278 -21.60 -4.79 12.77
C ARG A 278 -20.40 -4.03 13.30
N VAL A 279 -20.22 -4.07 14.61
CA VAL A 279 -18.98 -3.69 15.28
C VAL A 279 -18.29 -4.96 15.78
N SER A 280 -16.99 -5.07 15.56
CA SER A 280 -16.11 -6.11 16.09
C SER A 280 -15.03 -5.50 16.99
N VAL A 281 -14.68 -6.21 18.06
CA VAL A 281 -13.53 -5.86 18.90
C VAL A 281 -12.82 -7.14 19.31
N GLY A 282 -11.60 -7.34 18.82
CA GLY A 282 -10.90 -8.62 18.96
C GLY A 282 -11.73 -9.78 18.40
N GLN A 283 -12.17 -10.69 19.28
CA GLN A 283 -12.99 -11.86 18.91
C GLN A 283 -14.50 -11.65 19.12
N THR A 284 -14.93 -10.51 19.69
CA THR A 284 -16.35 -10.21 19.90
C THR A 284 -16.92 -9.46 18.71
N SER A 285 -18.21 -9.67 18.41
CA SER A 285 -18.94 -8.88 17.41
C SER A 285 -20.39 -8.68 17.84
N ALA A 286 -20.91 -7.48 17.62
CA ALA A 286 -22.28 -7.09 17.89
C ALA A 286 -22.89 -6.46 16.63
N PRO A 287 -24.11 -6.86 16.23
CA PRO A 287 -24.83 -6.19 15.15
C PRO A 287 -25.25 -4.79 15.59
N LEU A 288 -25.40 -3.88 14.63
CA LEU A 288 -26.02 -2.58 14.86
C LEU A 288 -27.54 -2.66 14.77
N THR A 289 -28.21 -1.83 15.56
CA THR A 289 -29.66 -1.60 15.48
C THR A 289 -29.92 -0.23 14.87
N PRO A 290 -31.15 0.03 14.36
CA PRO A 290 -31.50 1.38 13.89
C PRO A 290 -31.28 2.48 14.94
N ASP A 291 -31.46 2.16 16.23
CA ASP A 291 -31.24 3.09 17.34
C ASP A 291 -29.76 3.43 17.59
N ASP A 292 -28.84 2.67 17.01
CA ASP A 292 -27.41 2.95 17.08
C ASP A 292 -26.95 3.94 16.00
N ILE A 293 -27.80 4.28 15.02
CA ILE A 293 -27.47 5.22 13.95
C ILE A 293 -27.89 6.62 14.39
N LEU A 294 -26.91 7.48 14.64
CA LEU A 294 -27.12 8.82 15.16
C LEU A 294 -27.26 9.86 14.04
N LEU A 295 -26.50 9.67 12.96
CA LEU A 295 -26.51 10.57 11.81
C LEU A 295 -26.08 9.82 10.55
N LEU A 296 -26.79 10.06 9.45
CA LEU A 296 -26.38 9.66 8.10
C LEU A 296 -26.59 10.87 7.17
N ILE A 297 -25.52 11.34 6.54
CA ILE A 297 -25.56 12.40 5.54
C ILE A 297 -24.96 11.87 4.23
N GLU A 298 -25.66 12.11 3.14
CA GLU A 298 -25.21 11.86 1.77
C GLU A 298 -25.17 13.21 1.05
N ASP A 299 -23.98 13.68 0.68
CA ASP A 299 -23.76 14.96 -0.01
C ASP A 299 -22.92 14.74 -1.28
N GLY A 300 -23.59 14.57 -2.41
CA GLY A 300 -22.94 14.15 -3.65
C GLY A 300 -22.31 12.77 -3.49
N ASP A 301 -20.99 12.70 -3.66
CA ASP A 301 -20.21 11.47 -3.54
C ASP A 301 -19.60 11.27 -2.12
N ASP A 302 -19.76 12.26 -1.24
CA ASP A 302 -19.30 12.23 0.15
C ASP A 302 -20.39 11.66 1.07
N HIS A 303 -19.99 10.76 1.97
CA HIS A 303 -20.90 10.10 2.89
C HIS A 303 -20.39 10.21 4.33
N LEU A 304 -21.27 10.59 5.25
CA LEU A 304 -20.96 10.69 6.68
C LEU A 304 -21.93 9.83 7.48
N LEU A 305 -21.39 8.91 8.28
CA LEU A 305 -22.14 8.08 9.21
C LEU A 305 -21.61 8.30 10.62
N THR A 306 -22.50 8.58 11.57
CA THR A 306 -22.19 8.59 13.00
C THR A 306 -23.04 7.55 13.70
N ILE A 307 -22.40 6.68 14.49
CA ILE A 307 -23.05 5.61 15.24
C ILE A 307 -22.68 5.65 16.71
N ARG A 308 -23.59 5.15 17.54
CA ARG A 308 -23.27 4.65 18.87
C ARG A 308 -22.62 3.28 18.74
N VAL A 309 -21.47 3.10 19.37
CA VAL A 309 -20.81 1.79 19.42
C VAL A 309 -21.52 0.92 20.46
N PRO A 310 -22.08 -0.25 20.09
CA PRO A 310 -22.90 -1.08 20.99
C PRO A 310 -22.07 -1.92 21.98
N GLN A 311 -20.77 -1.62 22.11
CA GLN A 311 -19.83 -2.29 22.99
C GLN A 311 -19.00 -1.26 23.77
N ASP A 312 -18.66 -1.58 25.01
CA ASP A 312 -17.80 -0.73 25.83
C ASP A 312 -16.32 -1.02 25.54
N LEU A 313 -15.68 -0.12 24.81
CA LEU A 313 -14.29 -0.30 24.34
C LEU A 313 -13.26 -0.28 25.47
N ARG A 314 -13.62 0.18 26.68
CA ARG A 314 -12.73 0.16 27.86
C ARG A 314 -12.29 -1.25 28.26
N ALA A 315 -13.08 -2.27 27.92
CA ALA A 315 -12.77 -3.67 28.22
C ALA A 315 -11.75 -4.29 27.23
N PHE A 316 -11.35 -3.56 26.18
CA PHE A 316 -10.56 -4.12 25.07
C PHE A 316 -9.31 -3.30 24.69
N PRO A 317 -8.51 -2.80 25.65
CA PRO A 317 -7.31 -2.04 25.32
C PRO A 317 -6.33 -2.87 24.46
N GLY A 318 -5.70 -2.24 23.49
CA GLY A 318 -4.76 -2.89 22.56
C GLY A 318 -5.39 -3.86 21.56
N GLN A 319 -6.71 -4.10 21.60
CA GLN A 319 -7.38 -4.96 20.63
C GLN A 319 -7.81 -4.18 19.38
N THR A 320 -7.90 -4.88 18.26
CA THR A 320 -8.41 -4.30 17.01
C THR A 320 -9.90 -4.05 17.12
N PHE A 321 -10.30 -2.79 16.96
CA PHE A 321 -11.67 -2.36 16.75
C PHE A 321 -11.96 -2.32 15.26
N GLY A 322 -13.14 -2.82 14.87
CA GLY A 322 -13.64 -2.80 13.51
C GLY A 322 -15.12 -2.41 13.49
N PHE A 323 -15.49 -1.60 12.51
CA PHE A 323 -16.86 -1.34 12.12
C PHE A 323 -16.98 -1.70 10.65
N HIS A 324 -17.92 -2.57 10.30
CA HIS A 324 -18.09 -3.10 8.96
C HIS A 324 -19.55 -3.05 8.55
N THR A 325 -19.84 -2.43 7.41
CA THR A 325 -21.12 -2.58 6.71
C THR A 325 -21.10 -3.87 5.88
N ASN A 326 -22.12 -4.70 5.98
CA ASN A 326 -22.20 -6.00 5.30
C ASN A 326 -22.29 -5.87 3.76
N THR A 327 -21.93 -6.98 3.12
CA THR A 327 -21.70 -7.19 1.68
C THR A 327 -22.93 -6.90 0.81
N LEU A 328 -22.85 -5.87 -0.04
CA LEU A 328 -23.65 -5.85 -1.28
C LEU A 328 -22.94 -6.73 -2.30
N ARG A 329 -23.71 -7.39 -3.18
CA ARG A 329 -23.16 -8.35 -4.17
C ARG A 329 -22.03 -7.80 -5.05
N ASN A 330 -21.86 -6.48 -5.12
CA ASN A 330 -20.91 -5.82 -6.01
C ASN A 330 -19.99 -4.78 -5.33
N PHE A 331 -20.16 -4.48 -4.04
CA PHE A 331 -19.38 -3.44 -3.34
C PHE A 331 -19.26 -3.78 -1.84
N GLN A 332 -18.04 -3.80 -1.31
CA GLN A 332 -17.74 -4.01 0.12
C GLN A 332 -17.20 -2.73 0.75
N ASP A 333 -17.51 -2.51 2.03
CA ASP A 333 -16.77 -1.60 2.93
C ASP A 333 -16.80 -0.08 2.59
N VAL A 334 -17.87 0.44 1.97
CA VAL A 334 -17.99 1.89 1.66
C VAL A 334 -18.00 2.77 2.91
N LEU A 335 -18.62 2.29 4.00
CA LEU A 335 -18.61 2.93 5.32
C LEU A 335 -18.09 1.90 6.33
N SER A 336 -16.78 1.74 6.41
CA SER A 336 -16.15 0.91 7.45
C SER A 336 -15.04 1.66 8.16
N ALA A 337 -14.62 1.18 9.31
CA ALA A 337 -13.57 1.84 10.08
C ALA A 337 -12.82 0.79 10.88
N SER A 338 -11.51 0.91 10.98
CA SER A 338 -10.72 0.03 11.83
C SER A 338 -9.55 0.76 12.45
N LEU A 339 -9.26 0.44 13.71
CA LEU A 339 -8.05 0.89 14.39
C LEU A 339 -7.63 -0.13 15.45
N THR A 340 -6.37 -0.09 15.87
CA THR A 340 -5.94 -0.77 17.10
C THR A 340 -6.20 0.15 18.28
N LEU A 341 -7.07 -0.25 19.20
CA LEU A 341 -7.39 0.56 20.37
C LEU A 341 -6.12 0.87 21.16
N PRO A 342 -5.99 2.09 21.72
CA PRO A 342 -4.87 2.42 22.60
C PRO A 342 -4.72 1.47 23.78
N ASP A 343 -3.58 1.57 24.47
CA ASP A 343 -3.36 0.89 25.73
C ASP A 343 -4.35 1.31 26.82
N ALA A 344 -4.37 0.55 27.93
CA ALA A 344 -5.33 0.75 29.00
C ALA A 344 -5.25 2.16 29.62
N ASP A 345 -4.04 2.70 29.76
CA ASP A 345 -3.81 4.02 30.34
C ASP A 345 -4.38 5.13 29.44
N THR A 346 -4.17 5.02 28.13
CA THR A 346 -4.72 5.97 27.15
C THR A 346 -6.24 5.85 27.06
N MET A 347 -6.79 4.64 27.10
CA MET A 347 -8.25 4.41 27.12
C MET A 347 -8.92 5.01 28.36
N ASP A 348 -8.26 4.93 29.50
CA ASP A 348 -8.71 5.54 30.76
C ASP A 348 -8.66 7.08 30.70
N VAL A 349 -7.63 7.66 30.07
CA VAL A 349 -7.57 9.11 29.78
C VAL A 349 -8.72 9.56 28.87
N LEU A 350 -8.98 8.83 27.77
CA LEU A 350 -10.11 9.11 26.87
C LEU A 350 -11.45 9.09 27.61
N THR A 351 -11.64 8.14 28.51
CA THR A 351 -12.87 7.99 29.29
C THR A 351 -13.03 9.08 30.34
N ARG A 352 -11.95 9.54 30.99
CA ARG A 352 -12.01 10.67 31.93
C ARG A 352 -12.30 12.00 31.25
N ALA A 353 -11.92 12.11 29.99
CA ALA A 353 -12.18 13.27 29.13
C ALA A 353 -13.38 13.03 28.20
N CYS A 354 -14.35 12.21 28.63
CA CYS A 354 -15.62 12.05 27.95
C CYS A 354 -16.34 13.42 27.88
N GLY A 355 -16.86 13.79 26.72
CA GLY A 355 -17.51 15.09 26.52
C GLY A 355 -18.26 15.14 25.20
N ASP A 356 -19.18 16.10 25.06
CA ASP A 356 -19.98 16.38 23.86
C ASP A 356 -19.92 17.87 23.47
#